data_AF-A0A1D2R413-F1
#
_entry.id   AF-A0A1D2R413-F1
#
_cell.length_a   1.000
_cell.length_b   1.000
_cell.length_c   1.000
_cell.angle_alpha   90.00
_cell.angle_beta   90.00
_cell.angle_gamma   90.00
#
_symmetry.space_group_name_H-M   'P 1'
#
loop_
_entity.id
_entity.type
_entity.pdbx_description
1 polymer ?
#
loop_
_entity_poly.entity_id
_entity_poly.type
_entity_poly.pdbx_seq_one_letter_code
_entity_poly.pdbx_strand_id
1 'polypeptide(L)'
;MENKKMSLSEKNKNILMIELNRIIEETAERTARSVIDGTIIEGMAYPPNNGFTETEKKALLKIQSIENIESTLRKILADAASYPLFGLFCLIDGVSDPETENWDGITLVDRGDKIVESEFMLHDELYETYWDWRKIRKNKGWKLDILDD
;
A
#
# COMPACT_ATOMS: atom_id res chain seq x y z
N MET A 1 25.37 -32.03 -3.19
CA MET A 1 24.09 -31.50 -3.72
C MET A 1 24.17 -30.00 -3.59
N GLU A 2 24.29 -29.25 -4.69
CA GLU A 2 24.10 -27.81 -4.64
C GLU A 2 22.67 -27.54 -4.16
N ASN A 3 22.53 -26.76 -3.09
CA ASN A 3 21.24 -26.15 -2.75
C ASN A 3 20.83 -25.30 -3.94
N LYS A 4 19.91 -25.81 -4.75
CA LYS A 4 19.27 -25.02 -5.81
C LYS A 4 18.68 -23.79 -5.12
N LYS A 5 19.30 -22.62 -5.33
CA LYS A 5 18.87 -21.36 -4.73
C LYS A 5 17.40 -21.17 -5.12
N MET A 6 16.51 -21.20 -4.13
CA MET A 6 15.11 -20.87 -4.36
C MET A 6 15.07 -19.40 -4.75
N SER A 7 14.49 -19.09 -5.91
CA SER A 7 14.37 -17.74 -6.45
C SER A 7 13.04 -17.61 -7.19
N LEU A 8 12.51 -16.39 -7.28
CA LEU A 8 11.38 -16.08 -8.14
C LEU A 8 11.76 -16.36 -9.60
N SER A 9 10.97 -17.15 -10.33
CA SER A 9 11.24 -17.40 -11.75
C SER A 9 10.92 -16.19 -12.61
N GLU A 10 11.58 -16.06 -13.76
CA GLU A 10 11.30 -14.98 -14.74
C GLU A 10 9.83 -14.94 -15.15
N LYS A 11 9.20 -16.11 -15.30
CA LYS A 11 7.77 -16.22 -15.61
C LYS A 11 6.91 -15.57 -14.52
N ASN A 12 7.08 -15.99 -13.27
CA ASN A 12 6.26 -15.47 -12.17
C ASN A 12 6.58 -14.01 -11.84
N LYS A 13 7.85 -13.61 -11.94
CA LYS A 13 8.28 -12.22 -11.85
C LYS A 13 7.54 -11.36 -12.87
N ASN A 14 7.55 -11.76 -14.15
CA ASN A 14 6.88 -11.00 -15.21
C ASN A 14 5.36 -10.90 -14.97
N ILE A 15 4.71 -12.01 -14.59
CA ILE A 15 3.28 -12.02 -14.28
C ILE A 15 2.97 -11.08 -13.11
N LEU A 16 3.75 -11.15 -12.03
CA LEU A 16 3.59 -10.28 -10.86
C LEU A 16 3.76 -8.80 -11.23
N MET A 17 4.78 -8.45 -12.00
CA MET A 17 5.02 -7.06 -12.41
C MET A 17 3.89 -6.51 -13.29
N ILE A 18 3.38 -7.31 -14.25
CA ILE A 18 2.24 -6.92 -15.07
C ILE A 18 1.01 -6.69 -14.19
N GLU A 19 0.75 -7.62 -13.27
CA GLU A 19 -0.41 -7.56 -12.39
C GLU A 19 -0.37 -6.35 -11.46
N LEU A 20 0.81 -5.99 -10.92
CA LEU A 20 0.94 -4.80 -10.08
C LEU A 20 0.71 -3.51 -10.86
N ASN A 21 1.14 -3.42 -12.12
CA ASN A 21 0.80 -2.26 -12.97
C ASN A 21 -0.71 -2.15 -13.20
N ARG A 22 -1.40 -3.28 -13.42
CA ARG A 22 -2.87 -3.32 -13.51
C ARG A 22 -3.52 -2.85 -12.20
N ILE A 23 -3.07 -3.36 -11.06
CA ILE A 23 -3.57 -2.98 -9.73
C ILE A 23 -3.41 -1.48 -9.47
N ILE A 24 -2.26 -0.88 -9.85
CA ILE A 24 -2.03 0.57 -9.72
C ILE A 24 -3.08 1.35 -10.52
N GLU A 25 -3.25 1.04 -11.82
CA GLU A 25 -4.20 1.74 -12.69
C GLU A 25 -5.65 1.59 -12.21
N GLU A 26 -6.07 0.37 -11.84
CA GLU A 26 -7.43 0.13 -11.36
C GLU A 26 -7.69 0.78 -10.01
N THR A 27 -6.72 0.76 -9.10
CA THR A 27 -6.83 1.45 -7.81
C THR A 27 -6.97 2.94 -8.00
N ALA A 28 -6.16 3.53 -8.88
CA ALA A 28 -6.19 4.95 -9.17
C ALA A 28 -7.51 5.38 -9.84
N GLU A 29 -7.97 4.65 -10.85
CA GLU A 29 -9.25 4.90 -11.54
C GLU A 29 -10.42 4.80 -10.56
N ARG A 30 -10.52 3.69 -9.82
CA ARG A 30 -11.61 3.48 -8.86
C ARG A 30 -11.61 4.55 -7.78
N THR A 31 -10.45 4.88 -7.23
CA THR A 31 -10.34 5.87 -6.14
C THR A 31 -10.65 7.27 -6.65
N ALA A 32 -10.16 7.66 -7.83
CA ALA A 32 -10.48 8.94 -8.43
C ALA A 32 -11.99 9.08 -8.64
N ARG A 33 -12.65 8.07 -9.22
CA ARG A 33 -14.12 8.04 -9.36
C ARG A 33 -14.83 8.14 -8.02
N SER A 34 -14.40 7.38 -7.01
CA SER A 34 -14.99 7.47 -5.67
C SER A 34 -14.85 8.85 -5.03
N VAL A 35 -13.78 9.61 -5.33
CA VAL A 35 -13.66 11.01 -4.91
C VAL A 35 -14.67 11.89 -5.64
N ILE A 36 -14.82 11.72 -6.96
CA ILE A 36 -15.77 12.50 -7.76
C ILE A 36 -17.22 12.20 -7.38
N ASP A 37 -17.55 10.94 -7.15
CA ASP A 37 -18.89 10.52 -6.75
C ASP A 37 -19.16 10.78 -5.26
N GLY A 38 -18.14 11.17 -4.47
CA GLY A 38 -18.23 11.41 -3.03
C GLY A 38 -18.31 10.13 -2.18
N THR A 39 -18.30 8.95 -2.79
CA THR A 39 -18.39 7.64 -2.09
C THR A 39 -17.11 7.28 -1.33
N ILE A 40 -15.99 7.96 -1.61
CA ILE A 40 -14.73 7.76 -0.89
C ILE A 40 -14.85 7.98 0.63
N ILE A 41 -15.83 8.79 1.07
CA ILE A 41 -16.05 9.11 2.49
C ILE A 41 -16.35 7.86 3.32
N GLU A 42 -16.92 6.83 2.70
CA GLU A 42 -17.30 5.57 3.36
C GLU A 42 -16.41 4.39 2.94
N GLY A 43 -15.51 4.58 1.96
CA GLY A 43 -14.79 3.51 1.27
C GLY A 43 -13.34 3.29 1.71
N MET A 44 -12.86 3.99 2.73
CA MET A 44 -11.46 3.91 3.16
C MET A 44 -11.21 2.75 4.14
N ALA A 45 -10.17 1.97 3.87
CA ALA A 45 -9.72 0.88 4.74
C ALA A 45 -8.45 1.21 5.54
N TYR A 46 -7.64 2.17 5.07
CA TYR A 46 -6.35 2.50 5.69
C TYR A 46 -6.28 3.98 6.13
N PRO A 47 -5.69 4.25 7.30
CA PRO A 47 -5.32 3.28 8.33
C PRO A 47 -6.56 2.68 9.01
N PRO A 48 -6.42 1.70 9.91
CA PRO A 48 -7.49 1.38 10.85
C PRO A 48 -7.92 2.63 11.63
N ASN A 49 -9.22 2.76 11.91
CA ASN A 49 -9.82 3.99 12.46
C ASN A 49 -9.51 5.24 11.61
N ASN A 50 -9.53 5.10 10.29
CA ASN A 50 -9.52 6.23 9.36
C ASN A 50 -10.86 6.99 9.38
N GLY A 51 -10.89 8.08 8.64
CA GLY A 51 -12.11 8.81 8.33
C GLY A 51 -11.80 10.23 7.88
N PHE A 52 -12.85 11.01 7.71
CA PHE A 52 -12.76 12.43 7.41
C PHE A 52 -13.49 13.20 8.50
N THR A 53 -12.89 14.29 8.96
CA THR A 53 -13.57 15.32 9.73
C THR A 53 -14.64 16.01 8.88
N GLU A 54 -15.60 16.67 9.52
CA GLU A 54 -16.65 17.43 8.81
C GLU A 54 -16.07 18.53 7.90
N THR A 55 -14.94 19.12 8.29
CA THR A 55 -14.25 20.13 7.47
C THR A 55 -13.64 19.51 6.21
N GLU A 56 -13.03 18.32 6.32
CA GLU A 56 -12.45 17.59 5.19
C GLU A 56 -13.54 17.09 4.23
N LYS A 57 -14.65 16.57 4.74
CA LYS A 57 -15.82 16.18 3.91
C LYS A 57 -16.32 17.36 3.07
N LYS A 58 -16.46 18.55 3.69
CA LYS A 58 -16.87 19.77 2.98
C LYS A 58 -15.84 20.22 1.94
N ALA A 59 -14.55 19.96 2.17
CA ALA A 59 -13.51 20.26 1.20
C ALA A 59 -13.59 19.33 -0.01
N LEU A 60 -13.78 18.01 0.21
CA LEU A 60 -13.93 17.02 -0.85
C LEU A 60 -15.08 17.37 -1.81
N LEU A 61 -16.23 17.80 -1.29
CA LEU A 61 -17.38 18.18 -2.12
C LEU A 61 -17.10 19.34 -3.09
N LYS A 62 -16.09 20.18 -2.80
CA LYS A 62 -15.70 21.29 -3.70
C LYS A 62 -14.85 20.82 -4.89
N ILE A 63 -14.19 19.67 -4.77
CA ILE A 63 -13.29 19.14 -5.79
C ILE A 63 -14.08 18.70 -7.03
N GLN A 64 -15.33 18.25 -6.84
CA GLN A 64 -16.19 17.70 -7.89
C GLN A 64 -16.50 18.68 -9.03
N SER A 65 -16.44 20.00 -8.79
CA SER A 65 -16.73 21.02 -9.80
C SER A 65 -15.52 21.44 -10.64
N ILE A 66 -14.34 20.86 -10.39
CA ILE A 66 -13.10 21.23 -11.08
C ILE A 66 -13.02 20.46 -12.41
N GLU A 67 -12.79 21.17 -13.52
CA GLU A 67 -12.62 20.53 -14.83
C GLU A 67 -11.40 19.59 -14.84
N ASN A 68 -11.50 18.43 -15.49
CA ASN A 68 -10.42 17.44 -15.64
C ASN A 68 -9.86 16.88 -14.32
N ILE A 69 -10.57 17.06 -13.21
CA ILE A 69 -10.08 16.66 -11.90
C ILE A 69 -9.97 15.14 -11.75
N GLU A 70 -10.87 14.36 -12.34
CA GLU A 70 -10.82 12.90 -12.29
C GLU A 70 -9.53 12.36 -12.93
N SER A 71 -9.23 12.80 -14.15
CA SER A 71 -8.02 12.43 -14.87
C SER A 71 -6.76 12.87 -14.14
N THR A 72 -6.80 14.07 -13.52
CA THR A 72 -5.69 14.59 -12.71
C THR A 72 -5.47 13.73 -11.46
N LEU A 73 -6.54 13.43 -10.72
CA LEU A 73 -6.50 12.56 -9.54
C LEU A 73 -6.00 11.17 -9.90
N ARG A 74 -6.45 10.58 -11.01
CA ARG A 74 -5.99 9.26 -11.43
C ARG A 74 -4.47 9.22 -11.59
N LYS A 75 -3.86 10.21 -12.25
CA LYS A 75 -2.40 10.25 -12.42
C LYS A 75 -1.67 10.39 -11.09
N ILE A 76 -2.15 11.27 -10.21
CA ILE A 76 -1.56 11.49 -8.88
C ILE A 76 -1.67 10.22 -8.03
N LEU A 77 -2.83 9.57 -8.02
CA LEU A 77 -3.09 8.37 -7.24
C LEU A 77 -2.31 7.16 -7.77
N ALA A 78 -2.16 7.04 -9.09
CA ALA A 78 -1.33 6.00 -9.71
C ALA A 78 0.15 6.17 -9.31
N ASP A 79 0.68 7.39 -9.40
CA ASP A 79 2.04 7.71 -8.98
C ASP A 79 2.22 7.42 -7.48
N ALA A 80 1.31 7.90 -6.63
CA ALA A 80 1.32 7.66 -5.20
C ALA A 80 1.25 6.18 -4.82
N ALA A 81 0.45 5.37 -5.53
CA ALA A 81 0.34 3.93 -5.29
C ALA A 81 1.60 3.16 -5.72
N SER A 82 2.38 3.70 -6.66
CA SER A 82 3.61 3.05 -7.12
C SER A 82 4.75 3.10 -6.10
N TYR A 83 4.85 4.17 -5.30
CA TYR A 83 5.97 4.37 -4.37
C TYR A 83 6.05 3.30 -3.27
N PRO A 84 4.96 2.92 -2.57
CA PRO A 84 5.02 1.85 -1.58
C PRO A 84 5.46 0.51 -2.17
N LEU A 85 5.02 0.19 -3.39
CA LEU A 85 5.44 -1.03 -4.08
C LEU A 85 6.93 -0.99 -4.45
N PHE A 86 7.40 0.15 -4.96
CA PHE A 86 8.83 0.35 -5.21
C PHE A 86 9.66 0.21 -3.92
N GLY A 87 9.23 0.84 -2.82
CA GLY A 87 9.90 0.72 -1.52
C GLY A 87 9.92 -0.72 -0.99
N LEU A 88 8.81 -1.45 -1.13
CA LEU A 88 8.75 -2.89 -0.80
C LEU A 88 9.77 -3.69 -1.62
N PHE A 89 9.90 -3.41 -2.91
CA PHE A 89 10.91 -4.08 -3.74
C PHE A 89 12.34 -3.70 -3.36
N CYS A 90 12.60 -2.44 -2.98
CA CYS A 90 13.91 -2.07 -2.47
C CYS A 90 14.29 -2.86 -1.21
N LEU A 91 13.33 -3.13 -0.31
CA LEU A 91 13.55 -3.96 0.88
C LEU A 91 13.81 -5.43 0.52
N ILE A 92 13.09 -5.98 -0.46
CA ILE A 92 13.28 -7.36 -0.94
C ILE A 92 14.62 -7.53 -1.67
N ASP A 93 15.02 -6.52 -2.46
CA ASP A 93 16.27 -6.53 -3.23
C ASP A 93 17.49 -6.21 -2.36
N GLY A 94 17.28 -5.81 -1.09
CA GLY A 94 18.35 -5.45 -0.16
C GLY A 94 19.09 -4.17 -0.54
N VAL A 95 18.43 -3.26 -1.26
CA VAL A 95 18.98 -1.94 -1.63
C VAL A 95 18.47 -0.81 -0.73
N SER A 96 17.63 -1.15 0.25
CA SER A 96 17.19 -0.30 1.36
C SER A 96 16.96 -1.15 2.60
N ASP A 97 17.07 -0.53 3.77
CA ASP A 97 16.81 -1.17 5.07
C ASP A 97 15.59 -0.53 5.76
N PRO A 98 14.86 -1.27 6.60
CA PRO A 98 13.85 -0.69 7.48
C PRO A 98 14.50 0.22 8.52
N GLU A 99 13.72 1.10 9.14
CA GLU A 99 14.22 2.01 10.18
C GLU A 99 14.56 1.31 11.53
N THR A 100 14.42 -0.02 11.60
CA THR A 100 14.57 -0.82 12.81
C THR A 100 15.95 -1.48 12.90
N GLU A 101 16.45 -1.67 14.12
CA GLU A 101 17.68 -2.43 14.36
C GLU A 101 17.44 -3.94 14.19
N ASN A 102 18.43 -4.68 13.67
CA ASN A 102 18.44 -6.15 13.49
C ASN A 102 17.50 -6.70 12.41
N TRP A 103 17.62 -6.19 11.18
CA TRP A 103 16.92 -6.72 10.01
C TRP A 103 17.82 -7.69 9.21
N ASP A 104 17.40 -8.94 9.10
CA ASP A 104 18.14 -9.98 8.36
C ASP A 104 17.82 -10.02 6.86
N GLY A 105 16.85 -9.21 6.40
CA GLY A 105 16.37 -9.22 5.03
C GLY A 105 15.22 -10.20 4.77
N ILE A 106 14.55 -10.01 3.64
CA ILE A 106 13.54 -10.94 3.11
C ILE A 106 13.82 -11.23 1.64
N THR A 107 13.26 -12.32 1.13
CA THR A 107 13.34 -12.66 -0.28
C THR A 107 11.99 -13.14 -0.80
N LEU A 108 11.73 -12.86 -2.08
CA LEU A 108 10.55 -13.37 -2.79
C LEU A 108 10.96 -14.57 -3.65
N VAL A 109 10.26 -15.68 -3.49
CA VAL A 109 10.53 -16.95 -4.18
C VAL A 109 9.26 -17.53 -4.79
N ASP A 110 9.40 -18.38 -5.80
CA ASP A 110 8.28 -19.14 -6.33
C ASP A 110 7.63 -20.02 -5.25
N ARG A 111 6.31 -20.18 -5.31
CA ARG A 111 5.58 -21.12 -4.46
C ARG A 111 6.03 -22.55 -4.80
N GLY A 112 6.66 -23.22 -3.85
CA GLY A 112 7.08 -24.63 -3.97
C GLY A 112 6.40 -25.52 -2.94
N ASP A 113 6.52 -26.84 -3.12
CA ASP A 113 5.84 -27.86 -2.30
C ASP A 113 6.27 -27.90 -0.82
N LYS A 114 7.29 -27.13 -0.44
CA LYS A 114 7.88 -27.09 0.91
C LYS A 114 7.63 -25.80 1.68
N ILE A 115 6.94 -24.83 1.08
CA ILE A 115 6.60 -23.60 1.80
C ILE A 115 5.40 -23.94 2.69
N VAL A 116 5.65 -24.01 4.00
CA VAL A 116 4.58 -24.14 5.00
C VAL A 116 3.73 -22.89 4.91
N GLU A 117 2.42 -23.07 4.72
CA GLU A 117 1.49 -21.94 4.79
C GLU A 117 1.54 -21.37 6.21
N SER A 118 1.81 -20.07 6.30
CA SER A 118 1.61 -19.33 7.54
C SER A 118 0.12 -19.29 7.85
N GLU A 119 -0.26 -19.52 9.10
CA GLU A 119 -1.63 -19.27 9.56
C GLU A 119 -1.99 -17.77 9.49
N PHE A 120 -0.97 -16.91 9.48
CA PHE A 120 -1.10 -15.46 9.36
C PHE A 120 -0.83 -14.99 7.94
N MET A 121 -1.71 -14.13 7.44
CA MET A 121 -1.64 -13.57 6.09
C MET A 121 -1.13 -12.13 6.15
N LEU A 122 -0.09 -11.81 5.36
CA LEU A 122 0.56 -10.50 5.37
C LEU A 122 -0.40 -9.32 5.10
N HIS A 123 -1.48 -9.54 4.33
CA HIS A 123 -2.45 -8.48 4.04
C HIS A 123 -3.30 -8.11 5.27
N ASP A 124 -3.57 -9.06 6.15
CA ASP A 124 -4.27 -8.81 7.41
C ASP A 124 -3.32 -8.13 8.41
N GLU A 125 -2.10 -8.67 8.54
CA GLU A 125 -1.07 -8.14 9.45
C GLU A 125 -0.68 -6.69 9.12
N LEU A 126 -0.75 -6.28 7.85
CA LEU A 126 -0.44 -4.90 7.44
C LEU A 126 -1.28 -3.87 8.21
N TYR A 127 -2.57 -4.15 8.41
CA TYR A 127 -3.45 -3.25 9.12
C TYR A 127 -3.26 -3.36 10.63
N GLU A 128 -3.07 -4.56 11.17
CA GLU A 128 -2.85 -4.76 12.60
C GLU A 128 -1.57 -4.08 13.10
N THR A 129 -0.49 -4.18 12.31
CA THR A 129 0.82 -3.61 12.64
C THR A 129 0.89 -2.08 12.53
N TYR A 130 -0.14 -1.42 11.99
CA TYR A 130 -0.25 0.04 11.99
C TYR A 130 -0.11 0.63 13.41
N TRP A 131 -0.74 -0.01 14.40
CA TRP A 131 -0.74 0.48 15.77
C TRP A 131 0.63 0.37 16.43
N ASP A 132 1.41 -0.62 16.07
CA ASP A 132 2.78 -0.77 16.54
C ASP A 132 3.70 0.26 15.89
N TRP A 133 3.58 0.46 14.58
CA TRP A 133 4.28 1.55 13.90
C TRP A 133 3.94 2.93 14.51
N ARG A 134 2.66 3.19 14.82
CA ARG A 134 2.21 4.44 15.48
C ARG A 134 2.93 4.69 16.81
N LYS A 135 3.24 3.65 17.59
CA LYS A 135 3.98 3.79 18.86
C LYS A 135 5.43 4.24 18.64
N ILE A 136 6.07 3.73 17.60
CA ILE A 136 7.50 3.99 17.33
C ILE A 136 7.76 5.15 16.35
N ARG A 137 6.75 5.63 15.62
CA ARG A 137 6.92 6.73 14.65
C ARG A 137 7.56 7.95 15.32
N LYS A 138 8.58 8.51 14.66
CA LYS A 138 9.35 9.66 15.18
C LYS A 138 8.50 10.93 15.22
N ASN A 139 7.73 11.18 14.16
CA ASN A 139 6.82 12.33 14.11
C ASN A 139 5.44 11.95 14.67
N LYS A 140 5.14 12.38 15.89
CA LYS A 140 3.84 12.09 16.52
C LYS A 140 2.65 12.77 15.83
N GLY A 141 2.88 13.89 15.14
CA GLY A 141 1.86 14.60 14.37
C GLY A 141 1.54 13.98 13.00
N TRP A 142 2.31 12.98 12.53
CA TRP A 142 1.96 12.23 11.32
C TRP A 142 0.88 11.20 11.62
N LYS A 143 -0.38 11.61 11.43
CA LYS A 143 -1.57 10.82 11.74
C LYS A 143 -2.53 10.87 10.56
N LEU A 144 -3.02 9.70 10.16
CA LEU A 144 -4.10 9.55 9.18
C LEU A 144 -5.34 8.89 9.82
N ASP A 145 -5.20 8.39 11.05
CA ASP A 145 -6.29 7.88 11.86
C ASP A 145 -7.00 9.03 12.60
N ILE A 146 -8.27 8.87 12.93
CA ILE A 146 -9.11 9.87 13.60
C ILE A 146 -9.27 9.62 15.10
N LEU A 147 -8.37 8.84 15.73
CA LEU A 147 -8.40 8.75 17.19
C LEU A 147 -8.12 10.14 17.79
N ASP A 148 -8.59 10.38 19.01
CA ASP A 148 -8.01 11.45 19.82
C ASP A 148 -6.66 10.96 20.38
N ASP A 149 -5.75 11.88 20.71
CA ASP A 149 -4.48 11.55 21.36
C ASP A 149 -4.63 11.45 22.88
#